data_AF-S9RIX0-F1
#
_entry.id   AF-S9RIX0-F1
#
_cell.length_a   1.000
_cell.length_b   1.000
_cell.length_c   1.000
_cell.angle_alpha   90.00
_cell.angle_beta   90.00
_cell.angle_gamma   90.00
#
_symmetry.space_group_name_H-M   'P 1'
#
loop_
_entity.id
_entity.type
_entity.pdbx_description
1 polymer ?
#
loop_
_entity_poly.entity_id
_entity_poly.type
_entity_poly.pdbx_seq_one_letter_code
_entity_poly.pdbx_strand_id
1 'polypeptide(L)'
;MVSNASFEELIEELTSLVNQQNPTDLLQLCFDFFSNKLKNKRREMLHMDDTMSDDFSGEALENEYLSGLHELPRGPEAVGPEVLHTPEAGGLKEMNVSYPQNYNFLRRQSVSAESMNPNSFMQLPRPQVPLKSPEELERLKKAVGHNFLFKNLDEERYLEVLSAMTEKHIGEAGVALIVQGAVGDYFYVVEKGEFDVYKRKEPNISTEAVLASGYGDHVATISPGEYFGELALMYNAPRAATVVSKTPDCTFYALDRSSFHRIVMENAFHQRRMYESLLEEVPILSSLDKYQRQKIADALQTVVFQAGEEVIHQGDIGNQFYLIEDGEAEVIKKDKGTVVTLTKGDYFGELALIHETQRTATVRAKSRLKLATFDKPTFNRLLGNAIDLMRQQPRAELDSKQESQRQLESHHGTSKV
;
A
#
# COMPACT_ATOMS: atom_id res chain seq x y z
N MET A 1 -9.07 44.11 44.55
CA MET A 1 -8.38 42.86 44.91
C MET A 1 -9.09 41.73 44.17
N VAL A 2 -8.58 41.33 43.01
CA VAL A 2 -9.10 40.16 42.28
C VAL A 2 -8.56 38.93 43.03
N SER A 3 -9.44 38.02 43.43
CA SER A 3 -9.13 36.91 44.33
C SER A 3 -8.08 35.96 43.76
N ASN A 4 -7.06 35.63 44.58
CA ASN A 4 -6.03 34.61 44.26
C ASN A 4 -6.61 33.21 44.00
N ALA A 5 -7.86 32.96 44.40
CA ALA A 5 -8.56 31.68 44.23
C ALA A 5 -8.66 31.23 42.75
N SER A 6 -8.79 32.16 41.80
CA SER A 6 -8.92 31.81 40.38
C SER A 6 -7.62 31.32 39.74
N PHE A 7 -6.46 31.65 40.31
CA PHE A 7 -5.16 31.26 39.75
C PHE A 7 -4.72 29.88 40.25
N GLU A 8 -4.91 29.60 41.54
CA GLU A 8 -4.59 28.29 42.12
C GLU A 8 -5.41 27.18 41.46
N GLU A 9 -6.71 27.40 41.22
CA GLU A 9 -7.58 26.46 40.51
C GLU A 9 -7.10 26.18 39.07
N LEU A 10 -6.63 27.20 38.34
CA LEU A 10 -6.11 27.04 36.98
C LEU A 10 -4.82 26.20 36.95
N ILE A 11 -3.95 26.38 37.94
CA ILE A 11 -2.71 25.62 38.05
C ILE A 11 -2.98 24.19 38.50
N GLU A 12 -3.94 23.95 39.40
CA GLU A 12 -4.36 22.61 39.79
C GLU A 12 -4.97 21.83 38.62
N GLU A 13 -5.83 22.46 37.81
CA GLU A 13 -6.39 21.85 36.61
C GLU A 13 -5.30 21.48 35.59
N LEU A 14 -4.35 22.39 35.33
CA LEU A 14 -3.22 22.12 34.42
C LEU A 14 -2.36 20.98 34.97
N THR A 15 -2.07 20.98 36.26
CA THR A 15 -1.24 19.97 36.92
C THR A 15 -1.91 18.59 36.86
N SER A 16 -3.21 18.53 37.08
CA SER A 16 -4.01 17.31 36.91
C SER A 16 -3.94 16.80 35.47
N LEU A 17 -4.08 17.69 34.48
CA LEU A 17 -4.05 17.35 33.07
C LEU A 17 -2.66 16.87 32.59
N VAL A 18 -1.59 17.49 33.07
CA VAL A 18 -0.20 17.05 32.85
C VAL A 18 0.02 15.65 33.42
N ASN A 19 -0.41 15.40 34.67
CA ASN A 19 -0.23 14.11 35.33
C ASN A 19 -1.06 13.00 34.65
N GLN A 20 -2.22 13.34 34.11
CA GLN A 20 -3.09 12.38 33.42
C GLN A 20 -2.59 12.03 32.02
N GLN A 21 -2.13 13.02 31.25
CA GLN A 21 -1.72 12.83 29.84
C GLN A 21 -0.25 12.47 29.69
N ASN A 22 0.56 12.76 30.70
CA ASN A 22 2.01 12.53 30.75
C ASN A 22 2.72 12.90 29.43
N PRO A 23 2.54 14.16 28.95
CA PRO A 23 2.94 14.55 27.61
C PRO A 23 4.47 14.61 27.47
N THR A 24 4.97 14.27 26.28
CA THR A 24 6.38 14.41 25.92
C THR A 24 6.79 15.87 25.68
N ASP A 25 5.86 16.74 25.29
CA ASP A 25 6.06 18.19 25.15
C ASP A 25 5.11 18.97 26.08
N LEU A 26 5.64 19.30 27.26
CA LEU A 26 4.89 19.99 28.31
C LEU A 26 4.54 21.44 27.93
N LEU A 27 5.37 22.09 27.11
CA LEU A 27 5.17 23.49 26.74
C LEU A 27 4.02 23.64 25.73
N GLN A 28 3.94 22.74 24.75
CA GLN A 28 2.82 22.73 23.81
C GLN A 28 1.49 22.44 24.52
N LEU A 29 1.48 21.50 25.47
CA LEU A 29 0.29 21.22 26.29
C LEU A 29 -0.18 22.45 27.07
N CYS A 30 0.75 23.14 27.74
CA CYS A 30 0.45 24.37 28.47
C CYS A 30 -0.13 25.45 27.54
N PHE A 31 0.46 25.62 26.35
CA PHE A 31 -0.02 26.58 25.36
C PHE A 31 -1.47 26.28 24.93
N ASP A 32 -1.77 25.02 24.60
CA ASP A 32 -3.10 24.61 24.17
C ASP A 32 -4.14 24.72 25.31
N PHE A 33 -3.76 24.35 26.52
CA PHE A 33 -4.60 24.48 27.72
C PHE A 33 -5.05 25.93 27.95
N PHE A 34 -4.10 26.87 28.03
CA PHE A 34 -4.42 28.28 28.27
C PHE A 34 -5.13 28.93 27.08
N SER A 35 -4.77 28.55 25.84
CA SER A 35 -5.44 29.05 24.64
C SER A 35 -6.92 28.64 24.58
N ASN A 36 -7.23 27.42 24.98
CA ASN A 36 -8.61 26.92 25.02
C ASN A 36 -9.42 27.55 26.16
N LYS A 37 -8.85 27.69 27.36
CA LYS A 37 -9.48 28.42 28.47
C LYS A 37 -9.80 29.86 28.09
N LEU A 38 -8.88 30.54 27.39
CA LEU A 38 -9.09 31.91 26.93
C LEU A 38 -10.21 32.02 25.88
N LYS A 39 -10.31 31.07 24.95
CA LYS A 39 -11.40 31.00 23.96
C LYS A 39 -12.77 30.80 24.63
N ASN A 40 -12.85 29.90 25.61
CA ASN A 40 -14.10 29.63 26.32
C ASN A 40 -14.56 30.84 27.13
N LYS A 41 -13.63 31.50 27.84
CA LYS A 41 -13.95 32.72 28.60
C LYS A 41 -14.43 33.87 27.71
N ARG A 42 -13.91 33.98 26.48
CA ARG A 42 -14.39 34.96 25.48
C ARG A 42 -15.79 34.61 24.96
N ARG A 43 -16.08 33.32 24.76
CA ARG A 43 -17.42 32.85 24.34
C ARG A 43 -18.47 33.12 25.42
N GLU A 44 -18.13 32.94 26.69
CA GLU A 44 -19.00 33.27 27.83
C GLU A 44 -19.30 34.78 27.93
N MET A 45 -18.31 35.64 27.69
CA MET A 45 -18.54 37.10 27.67
C MET A 45 -19.45 37.55 26.53
N LEU A 46 -19.42 36.87 25.38
CA LEU A 46 -20.25 37.22 24.21
C LEU A 46 -21.72 36.83 24.38
N HIS A 47 -22.06 35.95 25.34
CA HIS A 47 -23.43 35.53 25.61
C HIS A 47 -24.14 36.37 26.69
N MET A 48 -23.53 37.44 27.21
CA MET A 48 -24.14 38.31 28.24
C MET A 48 -24.94 39.50 27.70
N ASP A 49 -24.97 39.76 26.39
CA ASP A 49 -25.63 40.96 25.82
C ASP A 49 -27.02 40.73 25.19
N ASP A 50 -27.53 39.50 25.13
CA ASP A 50 -28.87 39.21 24.57
C ASP A 50 -29.94 39.03 25.67
N THR A 51 -30.28 40.14 26.35
CA THR A 51 -31.61 40.26 26.96
C THR A 51 -32.25 41.57 26.53
N MET A 52 -33.08 41.54 25.46
CA MET A 52 -34.40 42.17 25.33
C MET A 52 -34.96 42.08 23.90
N SER A 53 -36.26 41.81 23.82
CA SER A 53 -37.20 41.78 22.67
C SER A 53 -37.30 40.50 21.82
N ASP A 54 -38.25 39.65 22.23
CA ASP A 54 -39.03 38.73 21.39
C ASP A 54 -40.07 39.55 20.58
N ASP A 55 -39.96 39.54 19.26
CA ASP A 55 -41.09 39.62 18.29
C ASP A 55 -40.52 39.83 16.87
N PHE A 56 -40.43 38.78 16.05
CA PHE A 56 -40.99 38.72 14.69
C PHE A 56 -40.64 37.39 13.99
N SER A 57 -41.66 36.74 13.46
CA SER A 57 -41.61 35.54 12.62
C SER A 57 -41.01 35.79 11.23
N GLY A 58 -40.29 34.79 10.71
CA GLY A 58 -40.34 34.40 9.28
C GLY A 58 -39.51 35.22 8.28
N GLU A 59 -38.64 34.49 7.56
CA GLU A 59 -38.21 34.76 6.18
C GLU A 59 -37.74 36.19 5.83
N ALA A 60 -36.48 36.50 6.14
CA ALA A 60 -35.57 37.28 5.29
C ALA A 60 -34.28 37.57 6.07
N LEU A 61 -33.16 36.92 5.71
CA LEU A 61 -31.77 37.42 5.89
C LEU A 61 -30.76 36.35 5.45
N GLU A 62 -30.88 35.87 4.21
CA GLU A 62 -29.84 35.03 3.58
C GLU A 62 -29.10 35.75 2.44
N ASN A 63 -29.33 37.06 2.24
CA ASN A 63 -28.84 37.78 1.05
C ASN A 63 -27.94 39.01 1.29
N GLU A 64 -27.45 39.27 2.51
CA GLU A 64 -26.58 40.44 2.76
C GLU A 64 -25.13 40.14 3.18
N TYR A 65 -24.69 38.87 3.15
CA TYR A 65 -23.28 38.51 3.41
C TYR A 65 -22.46 38.14 2.16
N LEU A 66 -23.03 38.24 0.96
CA LEU A 66 -22.38 37.87 -0.31
C LEU A 66 -22.03 39.07 -1.23
N SER A 67 -22.13 40.31 -0.77
CA SER A 67 -21.81 41.50 -1.58
C SER A 67 -20.50 42.23 -1.20
N GLY A 68 -19.71 41.71 -0.26
CA GLY A 68 -18.50 42.39 0.24
C GLY A 68 -17.14 41.85 -0.23
N LEU A 69 -17.08 40.79 -1.05
CA LEU A 69 -15.81 40.17 -1.50
C LEU A 69 -15.32 40.71 -2.84
N HIS A 70 -15.36 42.02 -3.05
CA HIS A 70 -14.78 42.65 -4.23
C HIS A 70 -13.76 43.72 -3.83
N GLU A 71 -12.60 43.28 -3.33
CA GLU A 71 -11.28 43.91 -3.51
C GLU A 71 -10.21 43.18 -2.66
N LEU A 72 -9.54 42.19 -3.26
CA LEU A 72 -8.26 41.70 -2.74
C LEU A 72 -7.15 42.55 -3.36
N PRO A 73 -6.20 43.11 -2.58
CA PRO A 73 -5.03 43.74 -3.17
C PRO A 73 -4.19 42.67 -3.88
N ARG A 74 -3.81 42.95 -5.13
CA ARG A 74 -2.91 42.09 -5.91
C ARG A 74 -1.62 41.85 -5.12
N GLY A 75 -1.33 40.59 -4.81
CA GLY A 75 -0.03 40.20 -4.26
C GLY A 75 1.10 40.55 -5.24
N PRO A 76 2.34 40.75 -4.74
CA PRO A 76 3.45 41.12 -5.59
C PRO A 76 3.76 40.01 -6.60
N GLU A 77 3.94 40.41 -7.86
CA GLU A 77 4.32 39.54 -8.97
C GLU A 77 5.68 38.86 -8.72
N ALA A 78 5.79 37.60 -9.13
CA ALA A 78 7.02 36.82 -9.05
C ALA A 78 8.08 37.41 -9.99
N VAL A 79 9.20 37.90 -9.43
CA VAL A 79 10.37 38.32 -10.19
C VAL A 79 11.38 37.17 -10.23
N GLY A 80 11.78 36.78 -11.44
CA GLY A 80 12.80 35.76 -11.72
C GLY A 80 14.23 36.21 -11.36
N PRO A 81 15.23 35.34 -11.56
CA PRO A 81 16.53 35.48 -10.93
C PRO A 81 17.48 36.32 -11.80
N GLU A 82 17.76 37.55 -11.40
CA GLU A 82 18.98 38.26 -11.81
C GLU A 82 19.19 39.42 -10.84
N VAL A 83 20.26 39.35 -10.04
CA VAL A 83 21.22 40.43 -9.73
C VAL A 83 22.18 39.88 -8.65
N LEU A 84 23.46 39.77 -9.01
CA LEU A 84 24.57 39.50 -8.10
C LEU A 84 24.64 40.60 -7.03
N HIS A 85 24.60 40.22 -5.76
CA HIS A 85 25.14 41.03 -4.67
C HIS A 85 26.20 40.23 -3.92
N THR A 86 27.46 40.63 -4.12
CA THR A 86 28.60 40.25 -3.29
C THR A 86 28.47 40.92 -1.92
N PRO A 87 28.53 40.20 -0.78
CA PRO A 87 28.63 40.83 0.51
C PRO A 87 30.10 41.08 0.86
N GLU A 88 30.44 42.35 1.09
CA GLU A 88 31.63 42.77 1.80
C GLU A 88 31.66 42.17 3.22
N ALA A 89 32.88 41.91 3.69
CA ALA A 89 33.19 41.26 4.94
C ALA A 89 32.70 42.03 6.18
N GLY A 90 32.12 41.29 7.14
CA GLY A 90 32.09 41.69 8.54
C GLY A 90 30.74 41.53 9.25
N GLY A 91 30.65 40.54 10.15
CA GLY A 91 29.69 40.51 11.25
C GLY A 91 28.48 39.60 11.02
N LEU A 92 28.39 38.56 11.85
CA LEU A 92 27.20 37.72 12.04
C LEU A 92 25.97 38.59 12.32
N LYS A 93 25.09 38.78 11.33
CA LYS A 93 23.69 39.09 11.58
C LYS A 93 22.94 37.77 11.55
N GLU A 94 22.55 37.32 12.74
CA GLU A 94 21.50 36.32 12.92
C GLU A 94 20.31 36.73 12.02
N MET A 95 20.04 35.94 10.98
CA MET A 95 18.82 36.10 10.19
C MET A 95 17.67 35.74 11.11
N ASN A 96 17.06 36.76 11.69
CA ASN A 96 15.87 36.66 12.52
C ASN A 96 14.67 36.34 11.59
N VAL A 97 14.59 35.09 11.12
CA VAL A 97 13.46 34.60 10.34
C VAL A 97 12.31 34.41 11.32
N SER A 98 11.47 35.44 11.46
CA SER A 98 10.24 35.36 12.24
C SER A 98 9.27 34.40 11.54
N TYR A 99 9.16 33.17 12.04
CA TYR A 99 8.17 32.22 11.58
C TYR A 99 6.77 32.73 12.01
N PRO A 100 5.75 32.69 11.14
CA PRO A 100 4.40 33.12 11.51
C PRO A 100 3.90 32.31 12.72
N GLN A 101 3.09 32.92 13.58
CA GLN A 101 2.66 32.34 14.87
C GLN A 101 1.98 30.95 14.77
N ASN A 102 1.52 30.56 13.57
CA ASN A 102 0.89 29.26 13.28
C ASN A 102 1.80 28.34 12.42
N TYR A 103 3.09 28.62 12.30
CA TYR A 103 4.02 27.80 11.53
C TYR A 103 4.31 26.50 12.30
N ASN A 104 3.57 25.46 11.94
CA ASN A 104 3.75 24.15 12.53
C ASN A 104 4.98 23.47 11.92
N PHE A 105 6.11 23.46 12.64
CA PHE A 105 7.35 22.78 12.24
C PHE A 105 7.19 21.27 12.02
N LEU A 106 6.07 20.70 12.48
CA LEU A 106 5.71 19.28 12.32
C LEU A 106 4.78 19.04 11.12
N ARG A 107 4.68 19.97 10.17
CA ARG A 107 3.85 19.77 8.97
C ARG A 107 4.39 18.59 8.16
N ARG A 108 3.58 17.53 8.06
CA ARG A 108 3.88 16.37 7.21
C ARG A 108 4.07 16.83 5.77
N GLN A 109 5.25 16.54 5.22
CA GLN A 109 5.56 16.82 3.84
C GLN A 109 5.08 15.68 2.94
N SER A 110 4.67 16.00 1.73
CA SER A 110 4.36 15.00 0.71
C SER A 110 5.64 14.32 0.24
N VAL A 111 5.57 13.01 0.02
CA VAL A 111 6.64 12.23 -0.62
C VAL A 111 6.11 11.64 -1.92
N SER A 112 6.98 11.46 -2.90
CA SER A 112 6.64 10.86 -4.19
C SER A 112 7.79 9.98 -4.67
N ALA A 113 7.45 8.94 -5.43
CA ALA A 113 8.39 8.16 -6.20
C ALA A 113 8.31 8.58 -7.67
N GLU A 114 9.25 8.11 -8.49
CA GLU A 114 9.21 8.30 -9.93
C GLU A 114 7.93 7.68 -10.52
N SER A 115 7.36 8.32 -11.54
CA SER A 115 6.20 7.77 -12.25
C SER A 115 6.66 6.68 -13.21
N MET A 116 6.08 5.49 -13.10
CA MET A 116 6.23 4.41 -14.08
C MET A 116 4.92 4.20 -14.82
N ASN A 117 5.00 4.07 -16.14
CA ASN A 117 3.86 3.66 -16.96
C ASN A 117 3.81 2.13 -17.06
N PRO A 118 2.84 1.44 -16.45
CA PRO A 118 2.80 -0.02 -16.47
C PRO A 118 2.67 -0.62 -17.88
N ASN A 119 2.14 0.14 -18.85
CA ASN A 119 2.02 -0.34 -20.23
C ASN A 119 3.38 -0.47 -20.94
N SER A 120 4.43 0.23 -20.46
CA SER A 120 5.77 0.11 -21.06
C SER A 120 6.42 -1.24 -20.77
N PHE A 121 5.97 -1.97 -19.73
CA PHE A 121 6.48 -3.30 -19.41
C PHE A 121 6.28 -4.30 -20.56
N MET A 122 5.27 -4.13 -21.40
CA MET A 122 5.03 -5.00 -22.56
C MET A 122 6.04 -4.81 -23.70
N GLN A 123 6.75 -3.68 -23.72
CA GLN A 123 7.68 -3.32 -24.80
C GLN A 123 9.14 -3.44 -24.37
N LEU A 124 9.42 -3.37 -23.06
CA LEU A 124 10.76 -3.44 -22.53
C LEU A 124 11.15 -4.91 -22.29
N PRO A 125 12.34 -5.35 -22.75
CA PRO A 125 12.84 -6.67 -22.40
C PRO A 125 12.92 -6.81 -20.88
N ARG A 126 12.58 -8.01 -20.37
CA ARG A 126 12.77 -8.33 -18.95
C ARG A 126 14.22 -8.04 -18.57
N PRO A 127 14.48 -7.43 -17.41
CA PRO A 127 15.85 -7.19 -16.98
C PRO A 127 16.59 -8.52 -16.98
N GLN A 128 17.79 -8.56 -17.56
CA GLN A 128 18.63 -9.74 -17.41
C GLN A 128 19.09 -9.79 -15.97
N VAL A 129 18.46 -10.66 -15.20
CA VAL A 129 18.76 -10.83 -13.80
C VAL A 129 20.00 -11.72 -13.68
N PRO A 130 21.09 -11.28 -13.03
CA PRO A 130 22.27 -12.11 -12.83
C PRO A 130 21.88 -13.40 -12.10
N LEU A 131 22.31 -14.54 -12.62
CA LEU A 131 22.09 -15.82 -11.96
C LEU A 131 22.95 -15.86 -10.69
N LYS A 132 22.31 -15.83 -9.52
CA LYS A 132 22.98 -16.04 -8.23
C LYS A 132 23.07 -17.53 -7.92
N SER A 133 24.12 -17.92 -7.20
CA SER A 133 24.23 -19.26 -6.68
C SER A 133 23.12 -19.55 -5.64
N PRO A 134 22.72 -20.82 -5.46
CA PRO A 134 21.72 -21.19 -4.46
C PRO A 134 22.11 -20.76 -3.03
N GLU A 135 23.39 -20.82 -2.70
CA GLU A 135 23.90 -20.46 -1.37
C GLU A 135 23.80 -18.95 -1.11
N GLU A 136 24.10 -18.11 -2.11
CA GLU A 136 23.94 -16.65 -2.01
C GLU A 136 22.46 -16.27 -1.82
N LEU A 137 21.57 -16.92 -2.58
CA LEU A 137 20.14 -16.71 -2.44
C LEU A 137 19.66 -17.09 -1.03
N GLU A 138 20.12 -18.20 -0.47
CA GLU A 138 19.74 -18.61 0.89
C GLU A 138 20.18 -17.59 1.95
N ARG A 139 21.40 -17.06 1.84
CA ARG A 139 21.89 -16.00 2.76
C ARG A 139 21.09 -14.71 2.62
N LEU A 140 20.82 -14.27 1.39
CA LEU A 140 19.96 -13.11 1.12
C LEU A 140 18.55 -13.30 1.67
N LYS A 141 17.94 -14.48 1.45
CA LYS A 141 16.62 -14.83 1.99
C LYS A 141 16.58 -14.69 3.51
N LYS A 142 17.63 -15.13 4.20
CA LYS A 142 17.75 -15.01 5.66
C LYS A 142 17.90 -13.55 6.10
N ALA A 143 18.70 -12.76 5.39
CA ALA A 143 18.95 -11.35 5.72
C ALA A 143 17.69 -10.48 5.58
N VAL A 144 16.93 -10.64 4.49
CA VAL A 144 15.77 -9.78 4.19
C VAL A 144 14.42 -10.35 4.64
N GLY A 145 14.37 -11.57 5.17
CA GLY A 145 13.12 -12.27 5.50
C GLY A 145 12.20 -11.56 6.51
N HIS A 146 12.75 -10.68 7.36
CA HIS A 146 11.99 -9.88 8.32
C HIS A 146 11.59 -8.49 7.80
N ASN A 147 12.05 -8.08 6.62
CA ASN A 147 11.79 -6.75 6.09
C ASN A 147 10.37 -6.68 5.50
N PHE A 148 9.63 -5.65 5.91
CA PHE A 148 8.22 -5.47 5.55
C PHE A 148 7.98 -5.30 4.04
N LEU A 149 8.98 -4.83 3.28
CA LEU A 149 8.88 -4.63 1.83
C LEU A 149 8.79 -5.95 1.06
N PHE A 150 9.43 -7.00 1.58
CA PHE A 150 9.53 -8.29 0.89
C PHE A 150 8.58 -9.34 1.45
N LYS A 151 8.03 -9.13 2.65
CA LYS A 151 7.14 -10.09 3.33
C LYS A 151 5.89 -10.47 2.52
N ASN A 152 5.37 -9.55 1.72
CA ASN A 152 4.12 -9.74 0.96
C ASN A 152 4.36 -10.10 -0.51
N LEU A 153 5.60 -10.39 -0.90
CA LEU A 153 5.91 -10.88 -2.25
C LEU A 153 5.66 -12.38 -2.34
N ASP A 154 5.09 -12.83 -3.45
CA ASP A 154 5.04 -14.25 -3.82
C ASP A 154 6.44 -14.80 -4.06
N GLU A 155 6.60 -16.12 -3.92
CA GLU A 155 7.92 -16.77 -3.92
C GLU A 155 8.75 -16.49 -5.18
N GLU A 156 8.10 -16.50 -6.36
CA GLU A 156 8.77 -16.19 -7.62
C GLU A 156 9.31 -14.76 -7.66
N ARG A 157 8.52 -13.78 -7.23
CA ARG A 157 8.95 -12.37 -7.24
C ARG A 157 9.98 -12.09 -6.16
N TYR A 158 9.82 -12.73 -5.01
CA TYR A 158 10.82 -12.66 -3.97
C TYR A 158 12.18 -13.11 -4.51
N LEU A 159 12.23 -14.24 -5.23
CA LEU A 159 13.44 -14.71 -5.90
C LEU A 159 13.94 -13.76 -6.99
N GLU A 160 13.06 -13.17 -7.81
CA GLU A 160 13.45 -12.19 -8.83
C GLU A 160 14.09 -10.95 -8.21
N VAL A 161 13.51 -10.41 -7.12
CA VAL A 161 14.06 -9.27 -6.38
C VAL A 161 15.44 -9.59 -5.81
N LEU A 162 15.59 -10.75 -5.15
CA LEU A 162 16.89 -11.18 -4.62
C LEU A 162 17.91 -11.35 -5.74
N SER A 163 17.49 -11.90 -6.87
CA SER A 163 18.33 -12.10 -8.04
C SER A 163 18.71 -10.76 -8.71
N ALA A 164 17.86 -9.73 -8.62
CA ALA A 164 18.15 -8.39 -9.14
C ALA A 164 19.19 -7.61 -8.33
N MET A 165 19.47 -8.00 -7.08
CA MET A 165 20.48 -7.31 -6.27
C MET A 165 21.89 -7.47 -6.88
N THR A 166 22.65 -6.39 -7.01
CA THR A 166 24.00 -6.44 -7.57
C THR A 166 25.04 -6.44 -6.48
N GLU A 167 26.01 -7.36 -6.54
CA GLU A 167 27.15 -7.34 -5.62
C GLU A 167 28.03 -6.11 -5.88
N LYS A 168 28.48 -5.48 -4.79
CA LYS A 168 29.39 -4.34 -4.76
C LYS A 168 30.47 -4.58 -3.71
N HIS A 169 31.63 -3.97 -3.94
CA HIS A 169 32.80 -4.12 -3.09
C HIS A 169 33.42 -2.76 -2.73
N ILE A 170 33.85 -2.62 -1.49
CA ILE A 170 34.65 -1.50 -0.99
C ILE A 170 35.92 -2.07 -0.37
N GLY A 171 37.09 -1.73 -0.94
CA GLY A 171 38.37 -2.25 -0.46
C GLY A 171 38.89 -1.56 0.81
N GLU A 172 38.56 -0.29 1.03
CA GLU A 172 39.13 0.52 2.11
C GLU A 172 38.12 0.79 3.23
N ALA A 173 38.61 0.83 4.47
CA ALA A 173 37.83 1.33 5.61
C ALA A 173 37.74 2.87 5.55
N GLY A 174 36.64 3.42 6.05
CA GLY A 174 36.38 4.87 6.11
C GLY A 174 35.66 5.44 4.89
N VAL A 175 35.23 4.62 3.94
CA VAL A 175 34.53 5.06 2.72
C VAL A 175 33.04 5.26 3.03
N ALA A 176 32.54 6.48 2.82
CA ALA A 176 31.13 6.80 2.97
C ALA A 176 30.31 6.26 1.79
N LEU A 177 29.47 5.25 2.05
CA LEU A 177 28.56 4.66 1.05
C LEU A 177 27.24 5.44 0.94
N ILE A 178 26.76 5.95 2.07
CA ILE A 178 25.57 6.81 2.14
C ILE A 178 25.96 8.05 2.93
N VAL A 179 25.50 9.21 2.47
CA VAL A 179 25.69 10.47 3.21
C VAL A 179 24.32 11.03 3.57
N GLN A 180 24.15 11.46 4.83
CA GLN A 180 22.93 12.10 5.31
C GLN A 180 22.57 13.30 4.43
N GLY A 181 21.28 13.45 4.11
CA GLY A 181 20.75 14.49 3.23
C GLY A 181 20.85 14.18 1.73
N ALA A 182 21.68 13.22 1.31
CA ALA A 182 21.76 12.82 -0.10
C ALA A 182 20.46 12.12 -0.55
N VAL A 183 20.21 12.16 -1.86
CA VAL A 183 19.13 11.37 -2.47
C VAL A 183 19.48 9.88 -2.34
N GLY A 184 18.54 9.09 -1.82
CA GLY A 184 18.74 7.67 -1.64
C GLY A 184 18.01 6.86 -2.69
N ASP A 185 18.71 6.09 -3.54
CA ASP A 185 18.07 5.30 -4.61
C ASP A 185 18.24 3.79 -4.46
N TYR A 186 19.02 3.36 -3.47
CA TYR A 186 19.42 1.97 -3.28
C TYR A 186 19.10 1.45 -1.89
N PHE A 187 18.82 0.15 -1.81
CA PHE A 187 18.77 -0.66 -0.62
C PHE A 187 19.99 -1.57 -0.58
N TYR A 188 20.58 -1.76 0.60
CA TYR A 188 21.82 -2.51 0.76
C TYR A 188 21.68 -3.64 1.78
N VAL A 189 22.29 -4.79 1.48
CA VAL A 189 22.41 -5.94 2.39
C VAL A 189 23.89 -6.29 2.52
N VAL A 190 24.38 -6.38 3.76
CA VAL A 190 25.80 -6.64 4.03
C VAL A 190 26.10 -8.13 3.94
N GLU A 191 27.04 -8.52 3.08
CA GLU A 191 27.51 -9.91 2.96
C GLU A 191 28.79 -10.13 3.77
N LYS A 192 29.73 -9.17 3.72
CA LYS A 192 31.02 -9.23 4.39
C LYS A 192 31.45 -7.84 4.85
N GLY A 193 32.08 -7.79 6.02
CA GLY A 193 32.57 -6.57 6.65
C GLY A 193 31.51 -5.89 7.52
N GLU A 194 31.89 -4.77 8.13
CA GLU A 194 31.02 -3.98 9.00
C GLU A 194 30.91 -2.54 8.50
N PHE A 195 29.78 -1.90 8.78
CA PHE A 195 29.52 -0.50 8.46
C PHE A 195 29.06 0.27 9.68
N ASP A 196 29.64 1.44 9.93
CA ASP A 196 29.21 2.34 11.00
C ASP A 196 28.18 3.34 10.47
N VAL A 197 27.14 3.57 11.29
CA VAL A 197 26.06 4.53 11.02
C VAL A 197 26.25 5.75 11.89
N TYR A 198 26.28 6.92 11.26
CA TYR A 198 26.41 8.20 11.92
C TYR A 198 25.22 9.09 11.63
N LYS A 199 24.82 9.89 12.61
CA LYS A 199 23.69 10.80 12.47
C LYS A 199 23.98 12.16 13.08
N ARG A 200 23.67 13.21 12.32
CA ARG A 200 23.61 14.59 12.82
C ARG A 200 22.19 14.95 13.23
N LYS A 201 22.09 15.73 14.30
CA LYS A 201 20.82 16.22 14.86
C LYS A 201 20.23 17.38 14.05
N GLU A 202 21.06 18.08 13.29
CA GLU A 202 20.64 19.22 12.47
C GLU A 202 19.76 18.76 11.30
N PRO A 203 18.52 19.30 11.19
CA PRO A 203 17.65 19.00 10.06
C PRO A 203 18.14 19.72 8.79
N ASN A 204 17.92 19.10 7.62
CA ASN A 204 18.18 19.68 6.29
C ASN A 204 19.64 20.07 6.00
N ILE A 205 20.61 19.38 6.60
CA ILE A 205 22.02 19.60 6.29
C ILE A 205 22.36 19.16 4.86
N SER A 206 23.19 19.96 4.17
CA SER A 206 23.67 19.60 2.83
C SER A 206 24.74 18.51 2.91
N THR A 207 24.81 17.69 1.85
CA THR A 207 25.77 16.58 1.76
C THR A 207 27.22 17.06 1.85
N GLU A 208 27.53 18.22 1.27
CA GLU A 208 28.87 18.83 1.28
C GLU A 208 29.26 19.25 2.71
N ALA A 209 28.33 19.82 3.46
CA ALA A 209 28.57 20.21 4.86
C ALA A 209 28.86 18.98 5.74
N VAL A 210 28.13 17.88 5.53
CA VAL A 210 28.38 16.60 6.22
C VAL A 210 29.77 16.07 5.93
N LEU A 211 30.20 16.07 4.67
CA LEU A 211 31.53 15.59 4.28
C LEU A 211 32.67 16.48 4.83
N ALA A 212 32.47 17.79 4.91
CA ALA A 212 33.50 18.73 5.35
C ALA A 212 33.65 18.81 6.88
N SER A 213 32.57 18.67 7.64
CA SER A 213 32.57 18.88 9.11
C SER A 213 32.42 17.59 9.93
N GLY A 214 32.33 16.44 9.27
CA GLY A 214 32.20 15.13 9.91
C GLY A 214 30.75 14.67 10.04
N TYR A 215 30.59 13.39 10.40
CA TYR A 215 29.33 12.66 10.24
C TYR A 215 28.37 12.73 11.44
N GLY A 216 28.80 13.32 12.57
CA GLY A 216 28.00 13.41 13.79
C GLY A 216 28.21 12.22 14.74
N ASP A 217 27.19 11.94 15.54
CA ASP A 217 27.24 10.90 16.58
C ASP A 217 27.16 9.51 15.94
N HIS A 218 27.98 8.56 16.43
CA HIS A 218 27.83 7.14 16.09
C HIS A 218 26.51 6.62 16.68
N VAL A 219 25.72 5.93 15.87
CA VAL A 219 24.39 5.45 16.24
C VAL A 219 24.35 3.92 16.32
N ALA A 220 24.98 3.24 15.36
CA ALA A 220 24.93 1.79 15.25
C ALA A 220 26.06 1.26 14.36
N THR A 221 26.32 -0.04 14.47
CA THR A 221 27.20 -0.80 13.58
C THR A 221 26.37 -1.88 12.90
N ILE A 222 26.45 -1.97 11.58
CA ILE A 222 25.75 -2.93 10.74
C ILE A 222 26.72 -4.06 10.40
N SER A 223 26.30 -5.28 10.70
CA SER A 223 27.08 -6.51 10.57
C SER A 223 26.61 -7.35 9.36
N PRO A 224 27.36 -8.39 8.96
CA PRO A 224 26.93 -9.32 7.92
C PRO A 224 25.56 -9.94 8.20
N GLY A 225 24.70 -9.97 7.18
CA GLY A 225 23.32 -10.42 7.27
C GLY A 225 22.32 -9.33 7.68
N GLU A 226 22.78 -8.13 8.01
CA GLU A 226 21.93 -6.97 8.24
C GLU A 226 21.81 -6.08 6.99
N TYR A 227 20.87 -5.14 7.01
CA TYR A 227 20.53 -4.30 5.87
C TYR A 227 20.27 -2.85 6.26
N PHE A 228 20.29 -1.96 5.27
CA PHE A 228 19.98 -0.55 5.48
C PHE A 228 19.50 0.15 4.21
N GLY A 229 18.79 1.25 4.41
CA GLY A 229 18.36 2.13 3.33
C GLY A 229 17.10 1.66 2.61
N GLU A 230 16.32 0.77 3.21
CA GLU A 230 15.10 0.19 2.66
C GLU A 230 14.04 1.23 2.29
N LEU A 231 13.94 2.34 3.04
CA LEU A 231 13.01 3.42 2.73
C LEU A 231 13.28 4.07 1.37
N ALA A 232 14.52 4.00 0.85
CA ALA A 232 14.83 4.46 -0.49
C ALA A 232 14.06 3.69 -1.56
N LEU A 233 13.66 2.44 -1.31
CA LEU A 233 12.83 1.69 -2.25
C LEU A 233 11.39 2.18 -2.29
N MET A 234 10.90 2.92 -1.29
CA MET A 234 9.49 3.33 -1.23
C MET A 234 9.23 4.67 -1.91
N TYR A 235 10.07 5.66 -1.62
CA TYR A 235 9.90 7.02 -2.13
C TYR A 235 11.24 7.73 -2.23
N ASN A 236 11.26 8.82 -2.99
CA ASN A 236 12.40 9.72 -3.04
C ASN A 236 12.44 10.54 -1.74
N ALA A 237 13.28 10.12 -0.79
CA ALA A 237 13.52 10.84 0.44
C ALA A 237 15.03 11.00 0.70
N PRO A 238 15.44 12.13 1.31
CA PRO A 238 16.80 12.30 1.78
C PRO A 238 17.20 11.21 2.77
N ARG A 239 18.46 10.78 2.69
CA ARG A 239 19.03 9.80 3.62
C ARG A 239 19.07 10.37 5.03
N ALA A 240 18.56 9.61 5.99
CA ALA A 240 18.43 10.06 7.38
C ALA A 240 19.74 9.97 8.20
N ALA A 241 20.74 9.26 7.69
CA ALA A 241 22.01 8.99 8.34
C ALA A 241 23.11 8.74 7.29
N THR A 242 24.36 8.88 7.70
CA THR A 242 25.56 8.54 6.91
C THR A 242 25.98 7.12 7.27
N VAL A 243 26.39 6.31 6.28
CA VAL A 243 26.87 4.94 6.47
C VAL A 243 28.25 4.82 5.87
N VAL A 244 29.22 4.33 6.65
CA VAL A 244 30.65 4.33 6.33
C VAL A 244 31.22 2.92 6.53
N SER A 245 32.10 2.44 5.63
CA SER A 245 32.80 1.17 5.85
C SER A 245 33.67 1.26 7.11
N LYS A 246 33.46 0.34 8.05
CA LYS A 246 34.26 0.26 9.27
C LYS A 246 35.49 -0.62 9.06
N THR A 247 35.32 -1.73 8.37
CA THR A 247 36.40 -2.68 8.02
C THR A 247 36.82 -2.51 6.56
N PRO A 248 38.06 -2.89 6.19
CA PRO A 248 38.44 -3.05 4.79
C PRO A 248 37.75 -4.27 4.16
N ASP A 249 37.79 -4.36 2.83
CA ASP A 249 37.25 -5.48 2.04
C ASP A 249 35.78 -5.85 2.35
N CYS A 250 34.91 -4.83 2.37
CA CYS A 250 33.47 -5.01 2.54
C CYS A 250 32.80 -5.44 1.23
N THR A 251 31.93 -6.44 1.31
CA THR A 251 31.07 -6.89 0.22
C THR A 251 29.61 -6.72 0.63
N PHE A 252 28.79 -6.17 -0.27
CA PHE A 252 27.38 -5.95 -0.02
C PHE A 252 26.58 -6.02 -1.32
N TYR A 253 25.31 -6.33 -1.20
CA TYR A 253 24.36 -6.35 -2.31
C TYR A 253 23.58 -5.05 -2.35
N ALA A 254 23.43 -4.46 -3.55
CA ALA A 254 22.68 -3.24 -3.79
C ALA A 254 21.48 -3.52 -4.72
N LEU A 255 20.29 -3.08 -4.30
CA LEU A 255 19.07 -3.10 -5.08
C LEU A 255 18.61 -1.67 -5.34
N ASP A 256 18.44 -1.29 -6.60
CA ASP A 256 17.93 0.03 -6.94
C ASP A 256 16.39 0.08 -6.86
N ARG A 257 15.86 1.28 -6.56
CA ARG A 257 14.42 1.56 -6.49
C ARG A 257 13.70 1.16 -7.78
N SER A 258 14.26 1.49 -8.94
CA SER A 258 13.58 1.32 -10.22
C SER A 258 13.37 -0.16 -10.56
N SER A 259 14.36 -1.00 -10.30
CA SER A 259 14.27 -2.46 -10.43
C SER A 259 13.27 -3.05 -9.46
N PHE A 260 13.30 -2.63 -8.18
CA PHE A 260 12.33 -3.10 -7.19
C PHE A 260 10.89 -2.76 -7.60
N HIS A 261 10.62 -1.48 -7.89
CA HIS A 261 9.30 -1.01 -8.33
C HIS A 261 8.85 -1.71 -9.59
N ARG A 262 9.74 -1.87 -10.58
CA ARG A 262 9.43 -2.60 -11.81
C ARG A 262 9.01 -4.03 -11.51
N ILE A 263 9.78 -4.80 -10.73
CA ILE A 263 9.45 -6.21 -10.44
C ILE A 263 8.09 -6.31 -9.74
N VAL A 264 7.82 -5.44 -8.76
CA VAL A 264 6.55 -5.42 -8.03
C VAL A 264 5.38 -5.00 -8.92
N MET A 265 5.54 -3.95 -9.72
CA MET A 265 4.47 -3.40 -10.57
C MET A 265 4.20 -4.25 -11.81
N GLU A 266 5.23 -4.82 -12.43
CA GLU A 266 5.14 -5.67 -13.63
C GLU A 266 4.29 -6.91 -13.32
N ASN A 267 4.46 -7.52 -12.14
CA ASN A 267 3.62 -8.64 -11.71
C ASN A 267 2.16 -8.24 -11.54
N ALA A 268 1.89 -7.21 -10.75
CA ALA A 268 0.52 -6.75 -10.50
C ALA A 268 -0.19 -6.39 -11.83
N PHE A 269 0.54 -5.80 -12.77
CA PHE A 269 0.03 -5.50 -14.10
C PHE A 269 -0.26 -6.77 -14.92
N HIS A 270 0.66 -7.73 -14.96
CA HIS A 270 0.46 -8.99 -15.69
C HIS A 270 -0.66 -9.83 -15.09
N GLN A 271 -0.71 -9.96 -13.77
CA GLN A 271 -1.76 -10.69 -13.06
C GLN A 271 -3.13 -10.05 -13.30
N ARG A 272 -3.24 -8.72 -13.19
CA ARG A 272 -4.47 -7.99 -13.50
C ARG A 272 -4.91 -8.23 -14.94
N ARG A 273 -3.99 -8.16 -15.91
CA ARG A 273 -4.32 -8.42 -17.33
C ARG A 273 -4.75 -9.87 -17.58
N MET A 274 -4.08 -10.84 -16.94
CA MET A 274 -4.46 -12.24 -17.04
C MET A 274 -5.89 -12.44 -16.53
N TYR A 275 -6.23 -11.86 -15.37
CA TYR A 275 -7.59 -11.93 -14.84
C TYR A 275 -8.60 -11.16 -15.69
N GLU A 276 -8.27 -9.98 -16.20
CA GLU A 276 -9.14 -9.25 -17.12
C GLU A 276 -9.48 -10.11 -18.35
N SER A 277 -8.48 -10.75 -18.97
CA SER A 277 -8.68 -11.66 -20.10
C SER A 277 -9.54 -12.86 -19.73
N LEU A 278 -9.30 -13.47 -18.56
CA LEU A 278 -10.10 -14.60 -18.08
C LEU A 278 -11.56 -14.18 -17.84
N LEU A 279 -11.79 -13.03 -17.20
CA LEU A 279 -13.14 -12.50 -16.94
C LEU A 279 -13.90 -12.15 -18.23
N GLU A 280 -13.19 -11.78 -19.30
CA GLU A 280 -13.78 -11.54 -20.62
C GLU A 280 -14.19 -12.83 -21.34
N GLU A 281 -13.49 -13.94 -21.11
CA GLU A 281 -13.84 -15.26 -21.65
C GLU A 281 -15.09 -15.85 -20.97
N VAL A 282 -15.43 -15.43 -19.74
CA VAL A 282 -16.53 -15.97 -18.95
C VAL A 282 -17.87 -15.35 -19.39
N PRO A 283 -18.78 -16.11 -20.04
CA PRO A 283 -20.00 -15.53 -20.62
C PRO A 283 -20.92 -14.88 -19.59
N ILE A 284 -21.00 -15.42 -18.37
CA ILE A 284 -21.89 -14.87 -17.34
C ILE A 284 -21.42 -13.53 -16.78
N LEU A 285 -20.14 -13.19 -17.00
CA LEU A 285 -19.53 -11.94 -16.58
C LEU A 285 -19.50 -10.90 -17.71
N SER A 286 -20.00 -11.24 -18.90
CA SER A 286 -20.03 -10.34 -20.05
C SER A 286 -20.94 -9.12 -19.85
N SER A 287 -21.88 -9.18 -18.90
CA SER A 287 -22.75 -8.06 -18.53
C SER A 287 -22.05 -6.99 -17.70
N LEU A 288 -20.86 -7.29 -17.18
CA LEU A 288 -20.09 -6.35 -16.37
C LEU A 288 -19.30 -5.40 -17.27
N ASP A 289 -19.28 -4.12 -16.93
CA ASP A 289 -18.45 -3.14 -17.62
C ASP A 289 -16.95 -3.35 -17.33
N LYS A 290 -16.09 -2.64 -18.06
CA LYS A 290 -14.64 -2.73 -17.89
C LYS A 290 -14.18 -2.38 -16.47
N TYR A 291 -14.78 -1.37 -15.85
CA TYR A 291 -14.40 -0.90 -14.52
C TYR A 291 -14.81 -1.89 -13.42
N GLN A 292 -15.96 -2.54 -13.57
CA GLN A 292 -16.44 -3.63 -12.72
C GLN A 292 -15.53 -4.87 -12.84
N ARG A 293 -15.20 -5.30 -14.07
CA ARG A 293 -14.24 -6.40 -14.28
C ARG A 293 -12.87 -6.09 -13.67
N GLN A 294 -12.42 -4.84 -13.79
CA GLN A 294 -11.19 -4.35 -13.16
C GLN A 294 -11.20 -4.48 -11.64
N LYS A 295 -12.30 -4.14 -10.97
CA LYS A 295 -12.43 -4.32 -9.52
C LYS A 295 -12.40 -5.78 -9.11
N ILE A 296 -13.00 -6.66 -9.92
CA ILE A 296 -12.99 -8.11 -9.66
C ILE A 296 -11.58 -8.66 -9.85
N ALA A 297 -10.89 -8.28 -10.94
CA ALA A 297 -9.50 -8.67 -11.19
C ALA A 297 -8.58 -8.28 -10.02
N ASP A 298 -8.77 -7.09 -9.44
CA ASP A 298 -8.00 -6.61 -8.28
C ASP A 298 -8.28 -7.40 -6.98
N ALA A 299 -9.40 -8.14 -6.91
CA ALA A 299 -9.81 -8.91 -5.73
C ALA A 299 -9.57 -10.42 -5.86
N LEU A 300 -9.27 -10.92 -7.06
CA LEU A 300 -9.05 -12.33 -7.33
C LEU A 300 -7.71 -12.81 -6.76
N GLN A 301 -7.74 -13.97 -6.11
CA GLN A 301 -6.57 -14.67 -5.61
C GLN A 301 -6.41 -16.01 -6.32
N THR A 302 -5.19 -16.37 -6.68
CA THR A 302 -4.90 -17.68 -7.25
C THR A 302 -4.76 -18.73 -6.14
N VAL A 303 -5.40 -19.88 -6.32
CA VAL A 303 -5.21 -21.09 -5.50
C VAL A 303 -4.96 -22.28 -6.42
N VAL A 304 -4.06 -23.18 -6.03
CA VAL A 304 -3.67 -24.35 -6.84
C VAL A 304 -3.94 -25.63 -6.07
N PHE A 305 -4.51 -26.60 -6.77
CA PHE A 305 -4.78 -27.95 -6.28
C PHE A 305 -4.10 -28.98 -7.18
N GLN A 306 -3.60 -30.06 -6.60
CA GLN A 306 -3.06 -31.22 -7.31
C GLN A 306 -4.18 -32.15 -7.75
N ALA A 307 -3.91 -33.00 -8.74
CA ALA A 307 -4.87 -34.00 -9.20
C ALA A 307 -5.31 -34.92 -8.04
N GLY A 308 -6.63 -35.10 -7.90
CA GLY A 308 -7.27 -35.87 -6.83
C GLY A 308 -7.66 -35.05 -5.60
N GLU A 309 -7.19 -33.81 -5.43
CA GLU A 309 -7.55 -32.97 -4.28
C GLU A 309 -8.97 -32.41 -4.40
N GLU A 310 -9.72 -32.43 -3.29
CA GLU A 310 -11.08 -31.88 -3.23
C GLU A 310 -11.05 -30.39 -2.86
N VAL A 311 -11.66 -29.56 -3.71
CA VAL A 311 -11.72 -28.10 -3.55
C VAL A 311 -12.88 -27.70 -2.65
N ILE A 312 -14.04 -28.34 -2.82
CA ILE A 312 -15.22 -28.17 -1.97
C ILE A 312 -15.83 -29.54 -1.69
N HIS A 313 -16.42 -29.73 -0.50
CA HIS A 313 -17.12 -30.95 -0.15
C HIS A 313 -18.64 -30.71 -0.08
N GLN A 314 -19.42 -31.68 -0.55
CA GLN A 314 -20.88 -31.65 -0.44
C GLN A 314 -21.33 -31.62 1.04
N GLY A 315 -22.17 -30.65 1.37
CA GLY A 315 -22.70 -30.43 2.72
C GLY A 315 -22.00 -29.31 3.51
N ASP A 316 -20.82 -28.87 3.06
CA ASP A 316 -20.10 -27.79 3.73
C ASP A 316 -20.80 -26.44 3.57
N ILE A 317 -20.54 -25.52 4.48
CA ILE A 317 -20.95 -24.12 4.32
C ILE A 317 -20.01 -23.47 3.30
N GLY A 318 -20.59 -22.96 2.20
CA GLY A 318 -19.82 -22.27 1.18
C GLY A 318 -19.60 -20.80 1.47
N ASN A 319 -18.35 -20.35 1.47
CA ASN A 319 -17.97 -18.94 1.68
C ASN A 319 -17.06 -18.36 0.58
N GLN A 320 -16.75 -19.14 -0.46
CA GLN A 320 -15.89 -18.75 -1.58
C GLN A 320 -16.51 -19.11 -2.93
N PHE A 321 -16.16 -18.33 -3.94
CA PHE A 321 -16.48 -18.54 -5.36
C PHE A 321 -15.20 -18.86 -6.12
N TYR A 322 -15.25 -19.79 -7.07
CA TYR A 322 -14.08 -20.23 -7.82
C TYR A 322 -14.30 -20.12 -9.33
N LEU A 323 -13.28 -19.66 -10.04
CA LEU A 323 -13.18 -19.60 -11.49
C LEU A 323 -11.95 -20.40 -11.96
N ILE A 324 -12.11 -21.25 -12.96
CA ILE A 324 -11.01 -22.11 -13.45
C ILE A 324 -10.12 -21.32 -14.40
N GLU A 325 -8.87 -21.10 -13.98
CA GLU A 325 -7.83 -20.46 -14.80
C GLU A 325 -7.17 -21.48 -15.75
N ASP A 326 -6.89 -22.68 -15.23
CA ASP A 326 -6.19 -23.76 -15.93
C ASP A 326 -6.49 -25.12 -15.29
N GLY A 327 -6.51 -26.17 -16.12
CA GLY A 327 -6.81 -27.55 -15.68
C GLY A 327 -8.28 -27.96 -15.76
N GLU A 328 -8.57 -29.15 -15.26
CA GLU A 328 -9.90 -29.76 -15.24
C GLU A 328 -10.34 -30.11 -13.82
N ALA A 329 -11.62 -29.88 -13.52
CA ALA A 329 -12.26 -30.28 -12.28
C ALA A 329 -13.47 -31.17 -12.56
N GLU A 330 -13.81 -32.07 -11.65
CA GLU A 330 -15.01 -32.90 -11.72
C GLU A 330 -15.95 -32.60 -10.55
N VAL A 331 -17.24 -32.46 -10.86
CA VAL A 331 -18.31 -32.24 -9.90
C VAL A 331 -18.95 -33.58 -9.58
N ILE A 332 -18.94 -33.96 -8.31
CA ILE A 332 -19.37 -35.27 -7.82
C ILE A 332 -20.51 -35.07 -6.83
N LYS A 333 -21.63 -35.78 -7.03
CA LYS A 333 -22.73 -35.85 -6.06
C LYS A 333 -22.78 -37.24 -5.44
N LYS A 334 -23.01 -37.33 -4.12
CA LYS A 334 -23.03 -38.62 -3.38
C LYS A 334 -24.03 -39.64 -3.94
N ASP A 335 -25.13 -39.18 -4.54
CA ASP A 335 -26.22 -39.99 -5.09
C ASP A 335 -26.02 -40.37 -6.57
N LYS A 336 -25.29 -39.56 -7.35
CA LYS A 336 -25.16 -39.73 -8.82
C LYS A 336 -23.74 -40.02 -9.31
N GLY A 337 -22.72 -39.94 -8.45
CA GLY A 337 -21.32 -40.02 -8.87
C GLY A 337 -20.87 -38.74 -9.58
N THR A 338 -19.97 -38.87 -10.56
CA THR A 338 -19.47 -37.72 -11.35
C THR A 338 -20.56 -37.22 -12.29
N VAL A 339 -20.94 -35.96 -12.16
CA VAL A 339 -22.04 -35.34 -12.90
C VAL A 339 -21.52 -34.49 -14.05
N VAL A 340 -20.47 -33.69 -13.84
CA VAL A 340 -19.92 -32.81 -14.88
C VAL A 340 -18.43 -32.61 -14.71
N THR A 341 -17.72 -32.44 -15.82
CA THR A 341 -16.32 -31.98 -15.84
C THR A 341 -16.31 -30.51 -16.25
N LEU A 342 -15.60 -29.69 -15.48
CA LEU A 342 -15.42 -28.26 -15.67
C LEU A 342 -14.01 -28.01 -16.18
N THR A 343 -13.86 -27.02 -17.07
CA THR A 343 -12.60 -26.68 -17.73
C THR A 343 -12.32 -25.18 -17.62
N LYS A 344 -11.22 -24.70 -18.20
CA LYS A 344 -10.88 -23.28 -18.22
C LYS A 344 -12.07 -22.41 -18.65
N GLY A 345 -12.35 -21.34 -17.88
CA GLY A 345 -13.47 -20.42 -18.09
C GLY A 345 -14.78 -20.85 -17.41
N ASP A 346 -14.88 -22.09 -16.93
CA ASP A 346 -15.97 -22.49 -16.04
C ASP A 346 -15.75 -21.97 -14.62
N TYR A 347 -16.85 -21.80 -13.88
CA TYR A 347 -16.85 -21.43 -12.47
C TYR A 347 -17.66 -22.42 -11.64
N PHE A 348 -17.53 -22.36 -10.31
CA PHE A 348 -18.34 -23.11 -9.37
C PHE A 348 -18.36 -22.48 -7.97
N GLY A 349 -19.30 -22.92 -7.15
CA GLY A 349 -19.43 -22.48 -5.75
C GLY A 349 -20.31 -21.25 -5.56
N GLU A 350 -20.89 -20.72 -6.63
CA GLU A 350 -21.86 -19.61 -6.64
C GLU A 350 -23.14 -19.94 -5.87
N LEU A 351 -23.66 -21.18 -5.99
CA LEU A 351 -24.99 -21.53 -5.47
C LEU A 351 -25.10 -21.33 -3.95
N ALA A 352 -24.08 -21.76 -3.20
CA ALA A 352 -24.05 -21.62 -1.75
C ALA A 352 -23.97 -20.14 -1.31
N LEU A 353 -23.37 -19.28 -2.13
CA LEU A 353 -23.27 -17.85 -1.86
C LEU A 353 -24.59 -17.13 -2.14
N ILE A 354 -25.26 -17.51 -3.22
CA ILE A 354 -26.47 -16.89 -3.74
C ILE A 354 -27.72 -17.27 -2.94
N HIS A 355 -27.86 -18.56 -2.63
CA HIS A 355 -29.05 -19.10 -1.96
C HIS A 355 -28.87 -19.29 -0.46
N GLU A 356 -27.69 -18.99 0.07
CA GLU A 356 -27.33 -19.18 1.48
C GLU A 356 -27.53 -20.63 1.95
N THR A 357 -27.29 -21.57 1.05
CA THR A 357 -27.38 -23.02 1.30
C THR A 357 -25.99 -23.65 1.50
N GLN A 358 -25.97 -24.89 1.96
CA GLN A 358 -24.76 -25.72 1.92
C GLN A 358 -24.33 -26.05 0.48
N ARG A 359 -23.08 -26.49 0.32
CA ARG A 359 -22.54 -26.99 -0.95
C ARG A 359 -23.34 -28.20 -1.43
N THR A 360 -23.86 -28.14 -2.64
CA THR A 360 -24.74 -29.17 -3.23
C THR A 360 -23.98 -30.37 -3.82
N ALA A 361 -22.68 -30.23 -4.07
CA ALA A 361 -21.82 -31.24 -4.65
C ALA A 361 -20.37 -31.05 -4.18
N THR A 362 -19.58 -32.12 -4.25
CA THR A 362 -18.12 -32.07 -4.09
C THR A 362 -17.50 -31.67 -5.44
N VAL A 363 -16.43 -30.88 -5.43
CA VAL A 363 -15.63 -30.61 -6.64
C VAL A 363 -14.20 -31.06 -6.38
N ARG A 364 -13.68 -31.90 -7.27
CA ARG A 364 -12.34 -32.49 -7.17
C ARG A 364 -11.51 -32.12 -8.38
N ALA A 365 -10.23 -31.85 -8.17
CA ALA A 365 -9.28 -31.61 -9.24
C ALA A 365 -9.01 -32.90 -10.01
N LYS A 366 -9.23 -32.91 -11.33
CA LYS A 366 -8.94 -34.06 -12.20
C LYS A 366 -7.50 -34.00 -12.73
N SER A 367 -6.99 -32.80 -12.97
CA SER A 367 -5.59 -32.49 -13.26
C SER A 367 -5.04 -31.54 -12.20
N ARG A 368 -3.78 -31.09 -12.34
CA ARG A 368 -3.34 -29.86 -11.66
C ARG A 368 -4.32 -28.74 -12.02
N LEU A 369 -4.93 -28.13 -11.02
CA LEU A 369 -6.05 -27.22 -11.16
C LEU A 369 -5.66 -25.87 -10.57
N LYS A 370 -5.70 -24.83 -11.39
CA LYS A 370 -5.44 -23.45 -10.98
C LYS A 370 -6.75 -22.68 -10.99
N LEU A 371 -7.09 -22.07 -9.86
CA LEU A 371 -8.35 -21.40 -9.63
C LEU A 371 -8.12 -19.94 -9.23
N ALA A 372 -8.96 -19.04 -9.72
CA ALA A 372 -9.09 -17.68 -9.22
C ALA A 372 -10.30 -17.62 -8.27
N THR A 373 -10.13 -17.08 -7.05
CA THR A 373 -11.16 -17.08 -6.00
C THR A 373 -11.23 -15.75 -5.24
N PHE A 374 -12.40 -15.48 -4.64
CA PHE A 374 -12.60 -14.48 -3.60
C PHE A 374 -13.76 -14.88 -2.66
N ASP A 375 -13.87 -14.17 -1.53
CA ASP A 375 -14.81 -14.47 -0.45
C ASP A 375 -16.24 -13.95 -0.70
N LYS A 376 -17.21 -14.48 0.07
CA LYS A 376 -18.65 -14.10 -0.02
C LYS A 376 -18.89 -12.59 0.09
N PRO A 377 -18.27 -11.84 1.04
CA PRO A 377 -18.39 -10.39 1.09
C PRO A 377 -17.96 -9.69 -0.22
N THR A 378 -16.84 -10.12 -0.80
CA THR A 378 -16.35 -9.59 -2.08
C THR A 378 -17.28 -9.98 -3.23
N PHE A 379 -17.76 -11.22 -3.26
CA PHE A 379 -18.75 -11.70 -4.24
C PHE A 379 -19.99 -10.79 -4.26
N ASN A 380 -20.61 -10.55 -3.11
CA ASN A 380 -21.81 -9.73 -2.99
C ASN A 380 -21.57 -8.27 -3.37
N ARG A 381 -20.38 -7.74 -3.03
CA ARG A 381 -20.03 -6.33 -3.28
C ARG A 381 -19.65 -6.05 -4.74
N LEU A 382 -18.97 -6.99 -5.40
CA LEU A 382 -18.35 -6.75 -6.71
C LEU A 382 -19.15 -7.30 -7.89
N LEU A 383 -19.88 -8.41 -7.73
CA LEU A 383 -20.57 -9.04 -8.86
C LEU A 383 -21.95 -8.43 -9.16
N GLY A 384 -22.58 -7.72 -8.20
CA GLY A 384 -23.79 -6.93 -8.44
C GLY A 384 -24.83 -7.64 -9.32
N ASN A 385 -25.16 -7.06 -10.48
CA ASN A 385 -26.15 -7.58 -11.43
C ASN A 385 -25.79 -8.97 -12.03
N ALA A 386 -24.51 -9.35 -12.06
CA ALA A 386 -24.11 -10.69 -12.52
C ALA A 386 -24.65 -11.79 -11.59
N ILE A 387 -24.90 -11.47 -10.32
CA ILE A 387 -25.55 -12.38 -9.36
C ILE A 387 -26.97 -12.72 -9.84
N ASP A 388 -27.70 -11.75 -10.40
CA ASP A 388 -29.05 -11.99 -10.91
C ASP A 388 -29.05 -12.89 -12.15
N LEU A 389 -28.05 -12.76 -13.02
CA LEU A 389 -27.85 -13.68 -14.14
C LEU A 389 -27.48 -15.09 -13.65
N MET A 390 -26.62 -15.19 -12.63
CA MET A 390 -26.27 -16.47 -11.98
C MET A 390 -27.47 -17.13 -11.33
N ARG A 391 -28.39 -16.37 -10.74
CA ARG A 391 -29.66 -16.89 -10.20
C ARG A 391 -30.57 -17.47 -11.28
N GLN A 392 -30.61 -16.83 -12.44
CA GLN A 392 -31.46 -17.24 -13.57
C GLN A 392 -30.86 -18.40 -14.36
N GLN A 393 -29.58 -18.70 -14.17
CA GLN A 393 -28.93 -19.91 -14.67
C GLN A 393 -28.67 -20.91 -13.53
N PRO A 394 -29.71 -21.48 -12.89
CA PRO A 394 -29.47 -22.62 -12.03
C PRO A 394 -28.90 -23.72 -12.93
N ARG A 395 -27.62 -24.03 -12.76
CA ARG A 395 -26.94 -25.17 -13.40
C ARG A 395 -27.60 -26.53 -13.11
N ALA A 396 -28.73 -26.56 -12.42
CA ALA A 396 -29.72 -27.64 -12.49
C ALA A 396 -30.16 -27.98 -13.93
N GLU A 397 -29.95 -27.09 -14.92
CA GLU A 397 -30.12 -27.41 -16.35
C GLU A 397 -28.93 -28.12 -17.02
N LEU A 398 -27.79 -28.33 -16.33
CA LEU A 398 -26.77 -29.25 -16.86
C LEU A 398 -27.24 -30.72 -16.83
N ASP A 399 -28.23 -31.05 -15.99
CA ASP A 399 -28.93 -32.34 -16.05
C ASP A 399 -29.68 -32.48 -17.41
N SER A 400 -30.21 -31.39 -18.00
CA SER A 400 -30.98 -31.44 -19.26
C SER A 400 -30.09 -31.45 -20.52
N LYS A 401 -28.93 -30.77 -20.52
CA LYS A 401 -27.98 -30.83 -21.64
C LYS A 401 -27.34 -32.21 -21.82
N GLN A 402 -27.06 -32.92 -20.72
CA GLN A 402 -26.54 -34.29 -20.77
C GLN A 402 -27.61 -35.33 -21.12
N GLU A 403 -28.85 -35.19 -20.65
CA GLU A 403 -29.94 -36.06 -21.10
C GLU A 403 -30.22 -35.90 -22.59
N SER A 404 -30.14 -34.68 -23.12
CA SER A 404 -30.29 -34.40 -24.56
C SER A 404 -29.18 -35.07 -25.38
N GLN A 405 -27.91 -34.99 -24.93
CA GLN A 405 -26.78 -35.66 -25.60
C GLN A 405 -26.84 -37.19 -25.50
N ARG A 406 -27.21 -37.75 -24.34
CA ARG A 406 -27.38 -39.22 -24.16
C ARG A 406 -28.57 -39.77 -24.96
N GLN A 407 -29.65 -38.99 -25.13
CA GLN A 407 -30.79 -39.37 -25.98
C GLN A 407 -30.46 -39.32 -27.47
N LEU A 408 -29.61 -38.38 -27.90
CA LEU A 408 -29.09 -38.30 -29.28
C LEU A 408 -28.12 -39.46 -29.60
N GLU A 409 -27.26 -39.85 -28.67
CA GLU A 409 -26.32 -40.97 -28.85
C GLU A 409 -27.02 -42.34 -28.81
N SER A 410 -28.08 -42.50 -27.99
CA SER A 410 -28.87 -43.74 -27.93
C SER A 410 -29.77 -43.95 -29.16
N HIS A 411 -30.24 -42.89 -29.83
CA HIS A 411 -31.03 -43.00 -31.06
C HIS A 411 -30.20 -43.35 -32.31
N HIS A 412 -28.88 -43.13 -32.29
CA HIS A 412 -28.00 -43.49 -33.41
C HIS A 412 -27.46 -44.93 -33.34
N GLY A 413 -27.72 -45.65 -32.24
CA GLY A 413 -27.25 -47.02 -32.01
C GLY A 413 -28.18 -48.15 -32.48
N THR A 414 -29.42 -47.86 -32.92
CA THR A 414 -30.44 -48.89 -33.22
C THR A 414 -30.82 -49.05 -34.70
N SER A 415 -30.07 -48.43 -35.62
CA SER A 415 -30.21 -48.69 -37.06
C SER A 415 -28.92 -49.23 -37.65
N LYS A 416 -28.69 -50.53 -37.44
CA LYS A 416 -27.91 -51.43 -38.31
C LYS A 416 -28.13 -52.87 -37.80
N VAL A 417 -29.19 -53.49 -38.32
CA VAL A 417 -29.32 -54.95 -38.45
C VAL A 417 -29.15 -55.28 -39.93
#